data_AF-N9WWN7-F1
#
_entry.id   AF-N9WWN7-F1
#
_cell.length_a   1.000
_cell.length_b   1.000
_cell.length_c   1.000
_cell.angle_alpha   90.00
_cell.angle_beta   90.00
_cell.angle_gamma   90.00
#
_symmetry.space_group_name_H-M   'P 1'
#
loop_
_entity.id
_entity.type
_entity.pdbx_description
1 polymer ?
#
loop_
_entity_poly.entity_id
_entity_poly.type
_entity_poly.pdbx_seq_one_letter_code
_entity_poly.pdbx_strand_id
1 'polypeptide(L)'
;MTIFPDMKTVLTIGSLQVTWYAVLILSGAFLAYFLSLRQFKKWGYKEDVFENFFLMMLPIAIIGARLYYVIFEWNNLYAADPIRIFYIWEGGLAIHGGVIAGTIFGWFYFRRYQYNGLRIMDVVFPNMMLAQAIGRWGNFINQEAYGGVVNASFYDHFPAFIRDHMYIDGAFRQPTFLYESVGNLIGFVLITVVYKKHGRKKRGDLAFAYLAWYGMIRFFIEGMRTDSLMLGGLRVAQLVSLLGVLIGILGILGVWDKVFKNIYPFKKHKPAVIFDLDGTLVDTKELIYKSFEHTFAQYKPGYTLSEEEKQSFLGPTLKQSFLRYFKEEQVDEIIACYRAFNHEHHDEFVKPIPHVKETLEYLKANDYPLAVMSNKLQDIVRMGLKQFNLESYFEIILGGADVERPKPDPIGILTACEQLHVPHDDVVYVGDAPTDIEACKKMGAFSVAFVYEESRAQEMQLCKPCAIIRDMSDLITIIKEDHEWSDVTI
;
A
#
# COMPACT_ATOMS: atom_id res chain seq x y z
N MET A 1 -23.83 -30.41 22.99
CA MET A 1 -23.43 -29.55 21.86
C MET A 1 -24.50 -29.71 20.81
N THR A 2 -25.18 -28.62 20.43
CA THR A 2 -26.27 -28.65 19.44
C THR A 2 -25.92 -27.71 18.30
N ILE A 3 -25.98 -28.20 17.07
CA ILE A 3 -25.71 -27.42 15.86
C ILE A 3 -27.06 -27.02 15.26
N PHE A 4 -27.22 -25.75 14.89
CA PHE A 4 -28.47 -25.15 14.37
C PHE A 4 -29.70 -25.40 15.25
N PRO A 5 -29.67 -25.04 16.55
CA PRO A 5 -30.84 -25.21 17.41
C PRO A 5 -32.02 -24.32 16.99
N ASP A 6 -31.75 -23.20 16.30
CA ASP A 6 -32.72 -22.26 15.75
C ASP A 6 -32.12 -21.49 14.56
N MET A 7 -32.90 -20.59 13.95
CA MET A 7 -32.47 -19.82 12.77
C MET A 7 -31.37 -18.79 13.03
N LYS A 8 -31.23 -18.29 14.27
CA LYS A 8 -30.24 -17.27 14.65
C LYS A 8 -28.95 -17.89 15.18
N THR A 9 -29.03 -19.09 15.74
CA THR A 9 -27.91 -19.75 16.42
C THR A 9 -27.25 -20.82 15.55
N VAL A 10 -25.94 -20.75 15.40
CA VAL A 10 -25.13 -21.75 14.68
C VAL A 10 -24.79 -22.92 15.59
N LEU A 11 -24.38 -22.62 16.82
CA LEU A 11 -23.82 -23.61 17.73
C LEU A 11 -24.11 -23.24 19.19
N THR A 12 -24.55 -24.23 19.97
CA THR A 12 -24.72 -24.09 21.43
C THR A 12 -23.88 -25.12 22.17
N ILE A 13 -23.06 -24.64 23.11
CA ILE A 13 -22.24 -25.44 24.03
C ILE A 13 -22.51 -24.96 25.46
N GLY A 14 -23.36 -25.68 26.20
CA GLY A 14 -23.79 -25.25 27.53
C GLY A 14 -24.54 -23.92 27.46
N SER A 15 -24.07 -22.91 28.21
CA SER A 15 -24.59 -21.54 28.17
C SER A 15 -24.02 -20.68 27.03
N LEU A 16 -22.98 -21.15 26.34
CA LEU A 16 -22.38 -20.42 25.21
C LEU A 16 -23.21 -20.64 23.95
N GLN A 17 -23.65 -19.54 23.33
CA GLN A 17 -24.35 -19.53 22.06
C GLN A 17 -23.56 -18.74 21.02
N VAL A 18 -23.25 -19.37 19.89
CA VAL A 18 -22.61 -18.73 18.74
C VAL A 18 -23.70 -18.43 17.71
N THR A 19 -23.91 -17.15 17.41
CA THR A 19 -24.94 -16.70 16.47
C THR A 19 -24.40 -16.55 15.05
N TRP A 20 -25.27 -16.70 14.05
CA TRP A 20 -24.94 -16.41 12.65
C TRP A 20 -24.45 -14.98 12.45
N TYR A 21 -24.99 -14.04 13.24
CA TYR A 21 -24.55 -12.65 13.24
C TYR A 21 -23.04 -12.52 13.53
N ALA A 22 -22.56 -13.20 14.57
CA ALA A 22 -21.14 -13.20 14.93
C ALA A 22 -20.29 -13.84 13.83
N VAL A 23 -20.75 -14.97 13.27
CA VAL A 23 -20.05 -15.65 12.17
C VAL A 23 -19.91 -14.74 10.95
N LEU A 24 -20.99 -14.10 10.51
CA LEU A 24 -20.98 -13.21 9.34
C LEU A 24 -20.08 -11.98 9.54
N ILE A 25 -20.14 -11.34 10.71
CA ILE A 25 -19.26 -10.21 11.03
C ILE A 25 -17.79 -10.64 11.01
N LEU A 26 -17.45 -11.76 11.64
CA LEU A 26 -16.07 -12.25 11.66
C LEU A 26 -15.60 -12.65 10.26
N SER A 27 -16.43 -13.33 9.47
CA SER A 27 -16.11 -13.65 8.07
C SER A 27 -15.87 -12.39 7.24
N GLY A 28 -16.71 -11.35 7.41
CA GLY A 28 -16.51 -10.06 6.77
C GLY A 28 -15.21 -9.39 7.19
N ALA A 29 -14.91 -9.38 8.49
CA ALA A 29 -13.67 -8.81 9.03
C ALA A 29 -12.42 -9.54 8.51
N PHE A 30 -12.43 -10.87 8.48
CA PHE A 30 -11.34 -11.67 7.92
C PHE A 30 -11.18 -11.44 6.41
N LEU A 31 -12.27 -11.35 5.65
CA LEU A 31 -12.19 -11.02 4.23
C LEU A 31 -11.54 -9.65 4.00
N ALA A 32 -11.97 -8.62 4.75
CA ALA A 32 -11.35 -7.30 4.69
C ALA A 32 -9.88 -7.33 5.10
N TYR A 33 -9.51 -8.11 6.12
CA TYR A 33 -8.14 -8.34 6.53
C TYR A 33 -7.29 -8.96 5.42
N PHE A 34 -7.70 -10.09 4.84
CA PHE A 34 -6.91 -10.81 3.83
C PHE A 34 -6.73 -9.97 2.55
N LEU A 35 -7.77 -9.25 2.13
CA LEU A 35 -7.67 -8.35 0.96
C LEU A 35 -6.76 -7.16 1.24
N SER A 36 -6.87 -6.57 2.43
CA SER A 36 -6.00 -5.47 2.86
C SER A 36 -4.56 -5.92 2.97
N LEU A 37 -4.28 -7.07 3.61
CA LEU A 37 -2.94 -7.64 3.75
C LEU A 37 -2.30 -7.95 2.40
N ARG A 38 -3.07 -8.54 1.48
CA ARG A 38 -2.60 -8.81 0.11
C ARG A 38 -2.19 -7.53 -0.60
N GLN A 39 -2.98 -6.46 -0.47
CA GLN A 39 -2.68 -5.17 -1.09
C GLN A 39 -1.52 -4.44 -0.39
N PHE A 40 -1.43 -4.56 0.94
CA PHE A 40 -0.35 -4.04 1.78
C PHE A 40 1.00 -4.64 1.38
N LYS A 41 1.05 -5.99 1.25
CA LYS A 41 2.23 -6.73 0.78
C LYS A 41 2.63 -6.37 -0.64
N LYS A 42 1.64 -6.25 -1.54
CA LYS A 42 1.87 -5.82 -2.93
C LYS A 42 2.52 -4.43 -3.01
N TRP A 43 2.33 -3.59 -2.00
CA TRP A 43 2.93 -2.25 -1.90
C TRP A 43 4.24 -2.23 -1.11
N GLY A 44 4.86 -3.39 -0.87
CA GLY A 44 6.18 -3.48 -0.24
C GLY A 44 6.20 -3.29 1.27
N TYR A 45 5.05 -3.08 1.93
CA TYR A 45 5.00 -2.97 3.38
C TYR A 45 5.20 -4.33 4.06
N LYS A 46 5.81 -4.32 5.25
CA LYS A 46 6.11 -5.53 6.01
C LYS A 46 4.83 -6.18 6.55
N GLU A 47 4.62 -7.45 6.23
CA GLU A 47 3.40 -8.20 6.56
C GLU A 47 3.06 -8.17 8.05
N ASP A 48 4.06 -8.45 8.89
CA ASP A 48 3.97 -8.48 10.36
C ASP A 48 3.46 -7.17 10.97
N VAL A 49 3.78 -6.02 10.37
CA VAL A 49 3.27 -4.72 10.83
C VAL A 49 1.74 -4.66 10.69
N PHE A 50 1.18 -5.19 9.59
CA PHE A 50 -0.28 -5.20 9.41
C PHE A 50 -0.97 -6.26 10.26
N GLU A 51 -0.37 -7.44 10.41
CA GLU A 51 -0.93 -8.50 11.25
C GLU A 51 -1.00 -8.06 12.71
N ASN A 52 0.09 -7.48 13.22
CA ASN A 52 0.15 -6.93 14.58
C ASN A 52 -0.88 -5.80 14.77
N PHE A 53 -1.01 -4.89 13.78
CA PHE A 53 -2.06 -3.88 13.80
C PHE A 53 -3.45 -4.50 13.92
N PHE A 54 -3.80 -5.48 13.07
CA PHE A 54 -5.12 -6.11 13.09
C PHE A 54 -5.42 -6.80 14.43
N LEU A 55 -4.45 -7.58 14.95
CA LEU A 55 -4.58 -8.30 16.21
C LEU A 55 -4.73 -7.35 17.42
N MET A 56 -4.00 -6.24 17.45
CA MET A 56 -4.07 -5.24 18.53
C MET A 56 -5.28 -4.31 18.41
N MET A 57 -5.69 -3.98 17.17
CA MET A 57 -6.81 -3.08 16.91
C MET A 57 -8.14 -3.67 17.40
N LEU A 58 -8.35 -5.00 17.27
CA LEU A 58 -9.58 -5.66 17.70
C LEU A 58 -9.91 -5.46 19.19
N PRO A 59 -9.04 -5.81 20.16
CA PRO A 59 -9.32 -5.56 21.58
C PRO A 59 -9.41 -4.06 21.90
N ILE A 60 -8.61 -3.21 21.25
CA ILE A 60 -8.69 -1.76 21.44
C ILE A 60 -10.04 -1.20 20.96
N ALA A 61 -10.56 -1.69 19.84
CA ALA A 61 -11.88 -1.32 19.34
C ALA A 61 -13.00 -1.81 20.27
N ILE A 62 -12.89 -3.00 20.86
CA ILE A 62 -13.86 -3.47 21.87
C ILE A 62 -13.82 -2.58 23.11
N ILE A 63 -12.64 -2.24 23.62
CA ILE A 63 -12.48 -1.32 24.76
C ILE A 63 -13.10 0.04 24.42
N GLY A 64 -12.79 0.60 23.25
CA GLY A 64 -13.37 1.86 22.80
C GLY A 64 -14.89 1.81 22.69
N ALA A 65 -15.43 0.74 22.11
CA ALA A 65 -16.88 0.54 21.98
C ALA A 65 -17.57 0.45 23.35
N ARG A 66 -16.92 -0.19 24.34
CA ARG A 66 -17.42 -0.28 25.71
C ARG A 66 -17.37 1.07 26.41
N LEU A 67 -16.23 1.75 26.37
CA LEU A 67 -16.06 3.06 27.00
C LEU A 67 -17.06 4.08 26.46
N TYR A 68 -17.25 4.10 25.14
CA TYR A 68 -18.25 4.97 24.52
C TYR A 68 -19.65 4.66 25.06
N TYR A 69 -20.08 3.40 25.07
CA TYR A 69 -21.38 3.03 25.61
C TYR A 69 -21.55 3.43 27.09
N VAL A 70 -20.53 3.20 27.92
CA VAL A 70 -20.51 3.55 29.33
C VAL A 70 -20.65 5.06 29.55
N ILE A 71 -19.98 5.89 28.74
CA ILE A 71 -20.08 7.35 28.84
C ILE A 71 -21.51 7.82 28.59
N PHE A 72 -22.19 7.28 27.58
CA PHE A 72 -23.55 7.69 27.25
C PHE A 72 -24.61 7.15 28.22
N GLU A 73 -24.38 5.97 28.80
CA GLU A 73 -25.30 5.33 29.75
C GLU A 73 -24.88 5.48 31.22
N TRP A 74 -23.93 6.38 31.52
CA TRP A 74 -23.33 6.51 32.85
C TRP A 74 -24.38 6.68 33.95
N ASN A 75 -25.23 7.69 33.80
CA ASN A 75 -26.25 8.01 34.80
C ASN A 75 -27.36 6.95 34.89
N ASN A 76 -27.61 6.22 33.81
CA ASN A 76 -28.71 5.25 33.73
C ASN A 76 -28.32 3.88 34.28
N LEU A 77 -27.09 3.41 34.02
CA LEU A 77 -26.70 2.01 34.23
C LEU A 77 -25.48 1.83 35.12
N TYR A 78 -24.54 2.78 35.16
CA TYR A 78 -23.21 2.56 35.77
C TYR A 78 -22.95 3.37 37.04
N ALA A 79 -23.64 4.50 37.25
CA ALA A 79 -23.45 5.33 38.44
C ALA A 79 -23.77 4.60 39.74
N ALA A 80 -24.75 3.68 39.73
CA ALA A 80 -25.14 2.89 40.88
C ALA A 80 -24.27 1.64 41.10
N ASP A 81 -23.64 1.12 40.04
CA ASP A 81 -22.77 -0.05 40.12
C ASP A 81 -21.62 0.03 39.08
N PRO A 82 -20.53 0.76 39.40
CA PRO A 82 -19.44 1.00 38.44
C PRO A 82 -18.71 -0.26 37.99
N ILE A 83 -18.78 -1.39 38.73
CA ILE A 83 -18.08 -2.62 38.33
C ILE A 83 -18.65 -3.22 37.04
N ARG A 84 -19.92 -2.91 36.71
CA ARG A 84 -20.59 -3.39 35.50
C ARG A 84 -19.92 -2.91 34.22
N ILE A 85 -19.06 -1.89 34.29
CA ILE A 85 -18.23 -1.45 33.15
C ILE A 85 -17.46 -2.62 32.53
N PHE A 86 -17.03 -3.60 33.33
CA PHE A 86 -16.29 -4.77 32.85
C PHE A 86 -17.18 -5.90 32.27
N TYR A 87 -18.50 -5.84 32.46
CA TYR A 87 -19.42 -6.91 32.10
C TYR A 87 -19.80 -6.85 30.62
N ILE A 88 -18.81 -7.04 29.74
CA ILE A 88 -18.99 -6.96 28.28
C ILE A 88 -19.90 -8.06 27.72
N TRP A 89 -20.10 -9.15 28.46
CA TRP A 89 -21.03 -10.23 28.11
C TRP A 89 -22.50 -9.84 28.29
N GLU A 90 -22.81 -8.76 29.01
CA GLU A 90 -24.16 -8.19 29.09
C GLU A 90 -24.53 -7.35 27.85
N GLY A 91 -23.64 -7.27 26.86
CA GLY A 91 -23.77 -6.38 25.71
C GLY A 91 -23.27 -4.97 26.03
N GLY A 92 -23.88 -3.96 25.43
CA GLY A 92 -23.50 -2.55 25.65
C GLY A 92 -22.15 -2.19 25.01
N LEU A 93 -22.05 -2.43 23.71
CA LEU A 93 -20.92 -2.01 22.87
C LEU A 93 -21.45 -1.07 21.79
N ALA A 94 -20.94 0.16 21.74
CA ALA A 94 -21.32 1.14 20.74
C ALA A 94 -20.26 1.18 19.62
N ILE A 95 -20.67 0.87 18.39
CA ILE A 95 -19.75 0.80 17.23
C ILE A 95 -18.92 2.08 17.02
N HIS A 96 -19.50 3.26 17.30
CA HIS A 96 -18.82 4.55 17.20
C HIS A 96 -17.55 4.59 18.04
N GLY A 97 -17.60 4.08 19.28
CA GLY A 97 -16.45 4.02 20.17
C GLY A 97 -15.34 3.12 19.62
N GLY A 98 -15.71 1.99 19.03
CA GLY A 98 -14.73 1.08 18.43
C GLY A 98 -14.05 1.65 17.20
N VAL A 99 -14.82 2.31 16.32
CA VAL A 99 -14.27 3.01 15.15
C VAL A 99 -13.33 4.15 15.57
N ILE A 100 -13.71 4.96 16.55
CA ILE A 100 -12.88 6.07 17.06
C ILE A 100 -11.58 5.52 17.66
N ALA A 101 -11.68 4.56 18.58
CA ALA A 101 -10.50 3.99 19.24
C ALA A 101 -9.58 3.28 18.25
N GLY A 102 -10.12 2.48 17.33
CA GLY A 102 -9.35 1.81 16.28
C GLY A 102 -8.66 2.79 15.34
N THR A 103 -9.33 3.88 14.96
CA THR A 103 -8.75 4.93 14.10
C THR A 103 -7.61 5.67 14.80
N ILE A 104 -7.81 6.07 16.07
CA ILE A 104 -6.77 6.72 16.87
C ILE A 104 -5.57 5.79 17.05
N PHE A 105 -5.81 4.53 17.38
CA PHE A 105 -4.74 3.54 17.49
C PHE A 105 -3.96 3.38 16.19
N GLY A 106 -4.65 3.21 15.05
CA GLY A 106 -4.00 3.12 13.75
C GLY A 106 -3.15 4.35 13.42
N TRP A 107 -3.63 5.55 13.73
CA TRP A 107 -2.88 6.79 13.53
C TRP A 107 -1.54 6.80 14.30
N PHE A 108 -1.54 6.40 15.58
CA PHE A 108 -0.30 6.31 16.36
C PHE A 108 0.58 5.14 15.93
N TYR A 109 -0.04 3.99 15.63
CA TYR A 109 0.65 2.76 15.26
C TYR A 109 1.45 2.95 13.97
N PHE A 110 0.80 3.32 12.87
CA PHE A 110 1.49 3.46 11.57
C PHE A 110 2.46 4.63 11.54
N ARG A 111 2.20 5.70 12.31
CA ARG A 111 3.15 6.80 12.48
C ARG A 111 4.46 6.35 13.13
N ARG A 112 4.42 5.39 14.07
CA ARG A 112 5.63 4.82 14.70
C ARG A 112 6.52 4.11 13.68
N TYR A 113 5.93 3.52 12.64
CA TYR A 113 6.64 2.88 11.53
C TYR A 113 6.95 3.84 10.37
N GLN A 114 6.66 5.14 10.54
CA GLN A 114 6.82 6.19 9.51
C GLN A 114 5.97 5.98 8.24
N TYR A 115 5.01 5.05 8.24
CA TYR A 115 4.19 4.77 7.06
C TYR A 115 3.20 5.91 6.78
N ASN A 116 2.96 6.18 5.50
CA ASN A 116 2.01 7.20 5.09
C ASN A 116 0.57 6.77 5.44
N GLY A 117 -0.03 7.46 6.41
CA GLY A 117 -1.35 7.09 6.93
C GLY A 117 -2.47 7.14 5.90
N LEU A 118 -2.42 8.07 4.93
CA LEU A 118 -3.42 8.15 3.85
C LEU A 118 -3.33 6.94 2.92
N ARG A 119 -2.10 6.48 2.61
CA ARG A 119 -1.89 5.26 1.84
C ARG A 119 -2.39 4.03 2.60
N ILE A 120 -2.19 3.98 3.93
CA ILE A 120 -2.75 2.88 4.74
C ILE A 120 -4.29 2.90 4.74
N MET A 121 -4.90 4.08 4.83
CA MET A 121 -6.35 4.21 4.75
C MET A 121 -6.91 3.71 3.41
N ASP A 122 -6.23 4.00 2.29
CA ASP A 122 -6.62 3.51 0.96
C ASP A 122 -6.58 1.98 0.85
N VAL A 123 -5.69 1.31 1.60
CA VAL A 123 -5.65 -0.16 1.66
C VAL A 123 -6.85 -0.70 2.43
N VAL A 124 -7.20 -0.09 3.56
CA VAL A 124 -8.15 -0.68 4.52
C VAL A 124 -9.59 -0.30 4.20
N PHE A 125 -9.88 0.98 3.98
CA PHE A 125 -11.24 1.52 4.02
C PHE A 125 -12.14 0.97 2.90
N PRO A 126 -11.71 0.88 1.64
CA PRO A 126 -12.53 0.29 0.59
C PRO A 126 -12.89 -1.17 0.88
N ASN A 127 -11.95 -1.96 1.43
CA ASN A 127 -12.19 -3.36 1.76
C ASN A 127 -13.20 -3.55 2.90
N MET A 128 -13.36 -2.55 3.79
CA MET A 128 -14.40 -2.58 4.83
C MET A 128 -15.81 -2.62 4.25
N MET A 129 -16.05 -2.15 3.02
CA MET A 129 -17.36 -2.22 2.37
C MET A 129 -17.83 -3.66 2.19
N LEU A 130 -16.91 -4.59 1.92
CA LEU A 130 -17.25 -6.01 1.81
C LEU A 130 -17.64 -6.59 3.18
N ALA A 131 -16.90 -6.22 4.23
CA ALA A 131 -17.25 -6.59 5.60
C ALA A 131 -18.63 -6.05 6.00
N GLN A 132 -18.91 -4.79 5.66
CA GLN A 132 -20.22 -4.16 5.87
C GLN A 132 -21.30 -4.87 5.08
N ALA A 133 -21.07 -5.19 3.80
CA ALA A 133 -22.04 -5.90 2.97
C ALA A 133 -22.41 -7.27 3.57
N ILE A 134 -21.41 -8.05 3.97
CA ILE A 134 -21.62 -9.37 4.59
C ILE A 134 -22.30 -9.24 5.95
N GLY A 135 -21.85 -8.29 6.79
CA GLY A 135 -22.41 -8.08 8.12
C GLY A 135 -23.91 -7.74 8.12
N ARG A 136 -24.42 -7.09 7.06
CA ARG A 136 -25.85 -6.77 6.92
C ARG A 136 -26.74 -8.01 6.83
N TRP A 137 -26.22 -9.13 6.35
CA TRP A 137 -26.95 -10.40 6.36
C TRP A 137 -27.16 -10.93 7.79
N GLY A 138 -26.34 -10.51 8.75
CA GLY A 138 -26.59 -10.74 10.16
C GLY A 138 -27.89 -10.05 10.61
N ASN A 139 -28.09 -8.79 10.22
CA ASN A 139 -29.32 -8.04 10.57
C ASN A 139 -30.56 -8.72 9.98
N PHE A 140 -30.44 -9.26 8.75
CA PHE A 140 -31.49 -10.07 8.13
C PHE A 140 -31.83 -11.28 8.99
N ILE A 141 -30.84 -12.11 9.34
CA ILE A 141 -31.06 -13.33 10.17
C ILE A 141 -31.70 -12.97 11.52
N ASN A 142 -31.23 -11.90 12.16
CA ASN A 142 -31.74 -11.45 13.45
C ASN A 142 -33.13 -10.79 13.38
N GLN A 143 -33.60 -10.43 12.19
CA GLN A 143 -34.79 -9.62 11.95
C GLN A 143 -34.72 -8.28 12.71
N GLU A 144 -33.65 -7.53 12.49
CA GLU A 144 -33.42 -6.20 13.07
C GLU A 144 -33.01 -5.19 12.00
N ALA A 145 -32.99 -3.90 12.36
CA ALA A 145 -32.56 -2.82 11.46
C ALA A 145 -33.32 -2.71 10.13
N TYR A 146 -34.55 -3.23 10.07
CA TYR A 146 -35.43 -3.22 8.90
C TYR A 146 -36.18 -1.88 8.75
N GLY A 147 -36.71 -1.64 7.55
CA GLY A 147 -37.43 -0.39 7.24
C GLY A 147 -38.94 -0.44 7.49
N GLY A 148 -39.64 0.58 7.01
CA GLY A 148 -41.09 0.72 7.15
C GLY A 148 -41.91 -0.42 6.53
N VAL A 149 -43.23 -0.42 6.79
CA VAL A 149 -44.16 -1.42 6.25
C VAL A 149 -44.34 -1.24 4.74
N VAL A 150 -44.41 -2.35 4.00
CA VAL A 150 -44.71 -2.41 2.57
C VAL A 150 -45.83 -3.42 2.28
N ASN A 151 -46.46 -3.27 1.11
CA ASN A 151 -47.45 -4.23 0.62
C ASN A 151 -46.80 -5.58 0.26
N ALA A 152 -47.55 -6.67 0.33
CA ALA A 152 -47.07 -8.00 -0.03
C ALA A 152 -46.52 -8.07 -1.46
N SER A 153 -47.14 -7.33 -2.40
CA SER A 153 -46.70 -7.26 -3.80
C SER A 153 -45.28 -6.70 -4.00
N PHE A 154 -44.74 -5.99 -3.01
CA PHE A 154 -43.34 -5.57 -3.02
C PHE A 154 -42.38 -6.75 -3.18
N TYR A 155 -42.77 -7.92 -2.66
CA TYR A 155 -41.95 -9.13 -2.63
C TYR A 155 -42.24 -10.12 -3.76
N ASP A 156 -43.10 -9.79 -4.73
CA ASP A 156 -43.51 -10.72 -5.79
C ASP A 156 -42.34 -11.26 -6.62
N HIS A 157 -41.27 -10.45 -6.76
CA HIS A 157 -40.07 -10.80 -7.53
C HIS A 157 -38.88 -11.21 -6.65
N PHE A 158 -39.06 -11.27 -5.32
CA PHE A 158 -38.01 -11.66 -4.40
C PHE A 158 -38.00 -13.17 -4.19
N PRO A 159 -36.82 -13.78 -3.95
CA PRO A 159 -36.74 -15.16 -3.49
C PRO A 159 -37.57 -15.38 -2.23
N ALA A 160 -38.24 -16.52 -2.13
CA ALA A 160 -39.11 -16.87 -1.00
C ALA A 160 -38.39 -16.72 0.35
N PHE A 161 -37.11 -17.12 0.44
CA PHE A 161 -36.35 -17.00 1.68
C PHE A 161 -36.20 -15.54 2.17
N ILE A 162 -36.09 -14.55 1.27
CA ILE A 162 -36.04 -13.14 1.67
C ILE A 162 -37.43 -12.66 2.04
N ARG A 163 -38.44 -12.96 1.21
CA ARG A 163 -39.83 -12.55 1.44
C ARG A 163 -40.34 -13.04 2.79
N ASP A 164 -40.21 -14.34 3.03
CA ASP A 164 -40.79 -15.02 4.20
C ASP A 164 -40.10 -14.54 5.48
N HIS A 165 -38.79 -14.31 5.43
CA HIS A 165 -38.01 -13.84 6.58
C HIS A 165 -38.15 -12.33 6.84
N MET A 166 -38.62 -11.56 5.86
CA MET A 166 -38.94 -10.12 5.98
C MET A 166 -40.41 -9.85 6.37
N TYR A 167 -41.21 -10.90 6.58
CA TYR A 167 -42.50 -10.80 7.25
C TYR A 167 -42.27 -10.79 8.76
N ILE A 168 -42.31 -9.59 9.35
CA ILE A 168 -41.90 -9.34 10.74
C ILE A 168 -43.04 -8.62 11.46
N ASP A 169 -43.44 -9.18 12.60
CA ASP A 169 -44.54 -8.66 13.44
C ASP A 169 -45.85 -8.41 12.67
N GLY A 170 -46.22 -9.36 11.81
CA GLY A 170 -47.49 -9.35 11.07
C GLY A 170 -47.52 -8.49 9.81
N ALA A 171 -46.39 -7.91 9.40
CA ALA A 171 -46.29 -7.07 8.21
C ALA A 171 -45.00 -7.31 7.41
N PHE A 172 -45.07 -7.13 6.09
CA PHE A 172 -43.86 -7.08 5.25
C PHE A 172 -43.12 -5.77 5.50
N ARG A 173 -41.81 -5.85 5.75
CA ARG A 173 -40.94 -4.69 6.06
C ARG A 173 -39.99 -4.42 4.90
N GLN A 174 -39.53 -3.18 4.72
CA GLN A 174 -38.50 -2.91 3.71
C GLN A 174 -37.17 -3.62 4.05
N PRO A 175 -36.52 -4.31 3.09
CA PRO A 175 -35.26 -5.03 3.30
C PRO A 175 -34.05 -4.09 3.22
N THR A 176 -33.96 -3.15 4.17
CA THR A 176 -32.84 -2.19 4.29
C THR A 176 -31.47 -2.87 4.34
N PHE A 177 -31.38 -4.07 4.92
CA PHE A 177 -30.15 -4.88 4.91
C PHE A 177 -29.64 -5.13 3.48
N LEU A 178 -30.54 -5.42 2.54
CA LEU A 178 -30.21 -5.75 1.17
C LEU A 178 -29.78 -4.49 0.42
N TYR A 179 -30.48 -3.37 0.65
CA TYR A 179 -30.11 -2.08 0.06
C TYR A 179 -28.69 -1.69 0.50
N GLU A 180 -28.36 -1.86 1.79
CA GLU A 180 -27.04 -1.49 2.30
C GLU A 180 -25.97 -2.47 1.81
N SER A 181 -26.29 -3.78 1.78
CA SER A 181 -25.40 -4.80 1.23
C SER A 181 -25.05 -4.53 -0.24
N VAL A 182 -26.06 -4.29 -1.07
CA VAL A 182 -25.86 -4.03 -2.51
C VAL A 182 -25.17 -2.68 -2.73
N GLY A 183 -25.56 -1.64 -1.98
CA GLY A 183 -24.91 -0.32 -2.05
C GLY A 183 -23.42 -0.39 -1.70
N ASN A 184 -23.04 -1.20 -0.70
CA ASN A 184 -21.64 -1.42 -0.36
C ASN A 184 -20.88 -2.21 -1.44
N LEU A 185 -21.49 -3.23 -2.04
CA LEU A 185 -20.85 -3.99 -3.13
C LEU A 185 -20.64 -3.12 -4.38
N ILE A 186 -21.65 -2.32 -4.77
CA ILE A 186 -21.54 -1.38 -5.88
C ILE A 186 -20.44 -0.36 -5.60
N GLY A 187 -20.43 0.25 -4.42
CA GLY A 187 -19.40 1.21 -4.04
C GLY A 187 -18.01 0.62 -4.03
N PHE A 188 -17.85 -0.62 -3.53
CA PHE A 188 -16.58 -1.34 -3.58
C PHE A 188 -16.06 -1.46 -5.00
N VAL A 189 -16.90 -1.89 -5.95
CA VAL A 189 -16.52 -2.02 -7.37
C VAL A 189 -16.20 -0.65 -7.97
N LEU A 190 -17.04 0.36 -7.74
CA LEU A 190 -16.82 1.70 -8.26
C LEU A 190 -15.51 2.31 -7.75
N ILE A 191 -15.18 2.13 -6.48
CA ILE A 191 -13.97 2.71 -5.88
C ILE A 191 -12.72 1.92 -6.30
N THR A 192 -12.73 0.60 -6.09
CA THR A 192 -11.52 -0.23 -6.26
C THR A 192 -11.20 -0.59 -7.71
N VAL A 193 -12.19 -0.55 -8.62
CA VAL A 193 -12.02 -0.87 -10.04
C VAL A 193 -12.11 0.38 -10.90
N VAL A 194 -13.20 1.14 -10.79
CA VAL A 194 -13.46 2.25 -11.74
C VAL A 194 -12.64 3.49 -11.36
N TYR A 195 -12.76 3.96 -10.12
CA TYR A 195 -12.08 5.15 -9.62
C TYR A 195 -10.58 4.94 -9.54
N LYS A 196 -10.11 3.79 -9.05
CA LYS A 196 -8.67 3.45 -9.07
C LYS A 196 -8.06 3.53 -10.47
N LYS A 197 -8.82 3.19 -11.52
CA LYS A 197 -8.35 3.18 -12.91
C LYS A 197 -8.46 4.53 -13.62
N HIS A 198 -9.56 5.26 -13.45
CA HIS A 198 -9.87 6.47 -14.23
C HIS A 198 -9.96 7.75 -13.39
N GLY A 199 -9.96 7.61 -12.07
CA GLY A 199 -10.01 8.72 -11.13
C GLY A 199 -8.65 9.37 -10.95
N ARG A 200 -8.63 10.32 -10.01
CA ARG A 200 -7.40 10.93 -9.52
C ARG A 200 -6.57 9.88 -8.79
N LYS A 201 -5.26 9.98 -8.92
CA LYS A 201 -4.30 9.07 -8.29
C LYS A 201 -3.59 9.81 -7.17
N LYS A 202 -4.34 10.18 -6.12
CA LYS A 202 -3.77 10.69 -4.87
C LYS A 202 -4.09 9.79 -3.67
N ARG A 203 -3.19 9.80 -2.68
CA ARG A 203 -3.23 9.10 -1.42
C ARG A 203 -4.41 9.61 -0.63
N GLY A 204 -5.16 8.67 -0.08
CA GLY A 204 -6.39 8.91 0.61
C GLY A 204 -7.60 9.01 -0.32
N ASP A 205 -7.44 9.12 -1.66
CA ASP A 205 -8.59 9.29 -2.54
C ASP A 205 -9.57 8.10 -2.44
N LEU A 206 -9.08 6.86 -2.29
CA LEU A 206 -9.95 5.68 -2.14
C LEU A 206 -10.66 5.70 -0.78
N ALA A 207 -9.95 6.09 0.28
CA ALA A 207 -10.51 6.23 1.62
C ALA A 207 -11.56 7.35 1.69
N PHE A 208 -11.30 8.50 1.06
CA PHE A 208 -12.23 9.61 1.00
C PHE A 208 -13.44 9.29 0.12
N ALA A 209 -13.25 8.58 -1.00
CA ALA A 209 -14.34 8.07 -1.81
C ALA A 209 -15.21 7.07 -1.03
N TYR A 210 -14.61 6.21 -0.22
CA TYR A 210 -15.32 5.34 0.71
C TYR A 210 -16.20 6.13 1.70
N LEU A 211 -15.63 7.13 2.38
CA LEU A 211 -16.36 7.94 3.34
C LEU A 211 -17.55 8.66 2.69
N ALA A 212 -17.34 9.20 1.48
CA ALA A 212 -18.39 9.85 0.71
C ALA A 212 -19.50 8.87 0.30
N TRP A 213 -19.12 7.73 -0.28
CA TRP A 213 -20.07 6.74 -0.75
C TRP A 213 -20.87 6.11 0.40
N TYR A 214 -20.17 5.61 1.42
CA TYR A 214 -20.83 4.96 2.55
C TYR A 214 -21.69 5.95 3.33
N GLY A 215 -21.22 7.18 3.53
CA GLY A 215 -22.01 8.25 4.13
C GLY A 215 -23.31 8.49 3.37
N MET A 216 -23.25 8.58 2.04
CA MET A 216 -24.42 8.76 1.17
C MET A 216 -25.41 7.59 1.30
N ILE A 217 -24.95 6.35 1.11
CA ILE A 217 -25.80 5.15 1.24
C ILE A 217 -26.44 5.11 2.62
N ARG A 218 -25.64 5.32 3.66
CA ARG A 218 -26.09 5.26 5.04
C ARG A 218 -27.12 6.33 5.38
N PHE A 219 -27.02 7.53 4.79
CA PHE A 219 -27.99 8.61 4.99
C PHE A 219 -29.39 8.22 4.53
N PHE A 220 -29.51 7.65 3.32
CA PHE A 220 -30.80 7.22 2.76
C PHE A 220 -31.36 6.02 3.50
N ILE A 221 -30.52 5.02 3.79
CA ILE A 221 -30.95 3.80 4.47
C ILE A 221 -31.38 4.08 5.89
N GLU A 222 -30.63 4.91 6.62
CA GLU A 222 -31.02 5.31 7.95
C GLU A 222 -32.36 6.05 7.95
N GLY A 223 -32.71 6.81 6.90
CA GLY A 223 -34.02 7.44 6.76
C GLY A 223 -35.19 6.47 6.61
N MET A 224 -34.93 5.26 6.09
CA MET A 224 -35.95 4.21 5.92
C MET A 224 -36.14 3.34 7.17
N ARG A 225 -35.16 3.33 8.08
CA ARG A 225 -35.16 2.50 9.29
C ARG A 225 -36.21 2.94 10.30
N THR A 226 -36.64 1.98 11.13
CA THR A 226 -37.64 2.18 12.19
C THR A 226 -37.03 2.25 13.59
N ASP A 227 -35.79 1.80 13.75
CA ASP A 227 -35.08 1.55 15.02
C ASP A 227 -33.82 2.44 15.16
N SER A 228 -33.96 3.72 14.82
CA SER A 228 -32.86 4.69 14.80
C SER A 228 -32.50 5.24 16.18
N LEU A 229 -31.20 5.43 16.43
CA LEU A 229 -30.74 6.22 17.57
C LEU A 229 -31.04 7.70 17.32
N MET A 230 -31.86 8.29 18.18
CA MET A 230 -32.31 9.67 18.09
C MET A 230 -31.51 10.58 19.03
N LEU A 231 -31.10 11.74 18.53
CA LEU A 231 -30.61 12.86 19.32
C LEU A 231 -31.57 14.03 19.12
N GLY A 232 -32.50 14.21 20.05
CA GLY A 232 -33.67 15.07 19.84
C GLY A 232 -34.51 14.58 18.65
N GLY A 233 -34.79 15.46 17.69
CA GLY A 233 -35.54 15.13 16.47
C GLY A 233 -34.70 14.54 15.33
N LEU A 234 -33.39 14.36 15.51
CA LEU A 234 -32.46 13.96 14.44
C LEU A 234 -31.95 12.54 14.65
N ARG A 235 -31.84 11.78 13.57
CA ARG A 235 -31.20 10.45 13.57
C ARG A 235 -29.70 10.64 13.59
N VAL A 236 -29.02 10.16 14.64
CA VAL A 236 -27.56 10.34 14.82
C VAL A 236 -26.77 9.83 13.62
N ALA A 237 -27.15 8.66 13.10
CA ALA A 237 -26.48 8.07 11.95
C ALA A 237 -26.62 8.91 10.66
N GLN A 238 -27.70 9.69 10.49
CA GLN A 238 -27.80 10.62 9.34
C GLN A 238 -26.84 11.80 9.49
N LEU A 239 -26.66 12.33 10.70
CA LEU A 239 -25.68 13.39 10.96
C LEU A 239 -24.24 12.92 10.71
N VAL A 240 -23.89 11.74 11.25
CA VAL A 240 -22.57 11.13 11.02
C VAL A 240 -22.35 10.84 9.54
N SER A 241 -23.38 10.38 8.82
CA SER A 241 -23.35 10.21 7.37
C SER A 241 -23.03 11.50 6.62
N LEU A 242 -23.71 12.61 6.94
CA LEU A 242 -23.46 13.90 6.30
C LEU A 242 -22.04 14.40 6.56
N LEU A 243 -21.52 14.21 7.77
CA LEU A 243 -20.13 14.51 8.11
C LEU A 243 -19.16 13.64 7.30
N GLY A 244 -19.43 12.34 7.17
CA GLY A 244 -18.64 11.42 6.33
C GLY A 244 -18.61 11.86 4.86
N VAL A 245 -19.77 12.26 4.31
CA VAL A 245 -19.88 12.82 2.96
C VAL A 245 -19.04 14.07 2.80
N LEU A 246 -19.16 15.02 3.73
CA LEU A 246 -18.41 16.27 3.69
C LEU A 246 -16.90 16.01 3.78
N ILE A 247 -16.47 15.15 4.70
CA ILE A 247 -15.05 14.78 4.86
C ILE A 247 -14.50 14.13 3.60
N GLY A 248 -15.24 13.20 3.00
CA GLY A 248 -14.85 12.54 1.76
C GLY A 248 -14.72 13.50 0.58
N ILE A 249 -15.72 14.37 0.36
CA ILE A 249 -15.69 15.34 -0.75
C ILE A 249 -14.54 16.34 -0.58
N LEU A 250 -14.37 16.92 0.61
CA LEU A 250 -13.28 17.86 0.88
C LEU A 250 -11.90 17.20 0.72
N GLY A 251 -11.78 15.92 1.03
CA GLY A 251 -10.57 15.13 0.82
C GLY A 251 -10.22 14.97 -0.65
N ILE A 252 -11.18 14.53 -1.47
CA ILE A 252 -11.00 14.38 -2.93
C ILE A 252 -10.66 15.73 -3.59
N LEU A 253 -11.23 16.84 -3.09
CA LEU A 253 -10.91 18.18 -3.56
C LEU A 253 -9.52 18.67 -3.11
N GLY A 254 -8.80 17.92 -2.29
CA GLY A 254 -7.46 18.27 -1.77
C GLY A 254 -7.50 19.40 -0.73
N VAL A 255 -8.64 19.64 -0.08
CA VAL A 255 -8.76 20.67 0.97
C VAL A 255 -7.94 20.26 2.20
N TRP A 256 -8.00 18.98 2.58
CA TRP A 256 -7.24 18.49 3.73
C TRP A 256 -5.72 18.58 3.54
N ASP A 257 -5.22 18.30 2.34
CA ASP A 257 -3.80 18.49 2.01
C ASP A 257 -3.34 19.93 2.24
N LYS A 258 -4.20 20.91 1.94
CA LYS A 258 -3.89 22.34 2.10
C LYS A 258 -4.00 22.79 3.55
N VAL A 259 -5.09 22.40 4.22
CA VAL A 259 -5.40 22.83 5.59
C VAL A 259 -4.43 22.18 6.59
N PHE A 260 -4.12 20.91 6.41
CA PHE A 260 -3.31 20.12 7.35
C PHE A 260 -1.89 19.82 6.84
N LYS A 261 -1.36 20.62 5.91
CA LYS A 261 -0.04 20.43 5.27
C LYS A 261 1.16 20.22 6.20
N ASN A 262 1.04 20.58 7.49
CA ASN A 262 2.09 20.46 8.49
C ASN A 262 1.83 19.33 9.51
N ILE A 263 0.75 18.58 9.36
CA ILE A 263 0.25 17.59 10.32
C ILE A 263 0.17 16.22 9.66
N TYR A 264 0.66 15.19 10.33
CA TYR A 264 0.49 13.80 9.88
C TYR A 264 -1.00 13.41 9.85
N PRO A 265 -1.51 12.74 8.79
CA PRO A 265 -0.77 12.15 7.66
C PRO A 265 -0.65 13.04 6.41
N PHE A 266 -1.09 14.29 6.46
CA PHE A 266 -1.09 15.24 5.32
C PHE A 266 0.24 15.98 5.14
N LYS A 267 1.15 15.88 6.11
CA LYS A 267 2.49 16.46 6.02
C LYS A 267 3.27 15.77 4.90
N LYS A 268 3.64 16.55 3.89
CA LYS A 268 4.50 16.07 2.80
C LYS A 268 5.96 16.14 3.21
N HIS A 269 6.69 15.09 2.89
CA HIS A 269 8.13 15.00 3.05
C HIS A 269 8.78 15.03 1.67
N LYS A 270 10.01 15.55 1.59
CA LYS A 270 10.81 15.41 0.38
C LYS A 270 11.11 13.91 0.20
N PRO A 271 10.98 13.37 -1.02
CA PRO A 271 11.30 11.98 -1.23
C PRO A 271 12.79 11.75 -1.03
N ALA A 272 13.15 10.56 -0.59
CA ALA A 272 14.51 10.07 -0.75
C ALA A 272 14.78 9.81 -2.23
N VAL A 273 15.96 10.20 -2.71
CA VAL A 273 16.37 9.93 -4.09
C VAL A 273 17.49 8.90 -4.07
N ILE A 274 17.18 7.73 -4.60
CA ILE A 274 18.10 6.58 -4.63
C ILE A 274 18.50 6.35 -6.08
N PHE A 275 19.79 6.23 -6.34
CA PHE A 275 20.33 6.07 -7.68
C PHE A 275 20.96 4.68 -7.85
N ASP A 276 20.77 4.07 -9.01
CA ASP A 276 21.75 3.11 -9.50
C ASP A 276 23.06 3.84 -9.88
N LEU A 277 24.14 3.09 -10.07
CA LEU A 277 25.44 3.63 -10.47
C LEU A 277 25.65 3.55 -11.99
N ASP A 278 25.57 2.35 -12.54
CA ASP A 278 26.10 2.03 -13.86
C ASP A 278 25.11 2.49 -14.92
N GLY A 279 25.57 3.29 -15.89
CA GLY A 279 24.67 3.88 -16.89
C GLY A 279 23.70 4.93 -16.33
N THR A 280 23.78 5.22 -15.02
CA THR A 280 22.91 6.19 -14.32
C THR A 280 23.71 7.38 -13.80
N LEU A 281 24.69 7.15 -12.91
CA LEU A 281 25.56 8.20 -12.37
C LEU A 281 26.88 8.30 -13.14
N VAL A 282 27.38 7.17 -13.65
CA VAL A 282 28.60 7.08 -14.45
C VAL A 282 28.39 6.16 -15.64
N ASP A 283 29.01 6.48 -16.77
CA ASP A 283 28.98 5.63 -17.96
C ASP A 283 30.10 4.59 -17.85
N THR A 284 29.68 3.35 -17.60
CA THR A 284 30.56 2.19 -17.43
C THR A 284 30.44 1.19 -18.57
N LYS A 285 29.71 1.51 -19.65
CA LYS A 285 29.39 0.55 -20.71
C LYS A 285 30.64 0.04 -21.39
N GLU A 286 31.54 0.93 -21.77
CA GLU A 286 32.79 0.59 -22.45
C GLU A 286 33.67 -0.30 -21.58
N LEU A 287 33.79 0.02 -20.29
CA LEU A 287 34.53 -0.79 -19.32
C LEU A 287 33.96 -2.21 -19.24
N ILE A 288 32.64 -2.36 -19.14
CA ILE A 288 31.97 -3.66 -19.06
C ILE A 288 32.26 -4.47 -20.33
N TYR A 289 32.11 -3.85 -21.50
CA TYR A 289 32.34 -4.52 -22.79
C TYR A 289 33.79 -4.99 -22.92
N LYS A 290 34.76 -4.14 -22.60
CA LYS A 290 36.18 -4.48 -22.63
C LYS A 290 36.54 -5.59 -21.64
N SER A 291 35.93 -5.57 -20.46
CA SER A 291 36.14 -6.61 -19.44
C SER A 291 35.61 -7.97 -19.92
N PHE A 292 34.44 -8.02 -20.56
CA PHE A 292 33.92 -9.25 -21.15
C PHE A 292 34.75 -9.71 -22.35
N GLU A 293 35.12 -8.81 -23.27
CA GLU A 293 35.98 -9.12 -24.42
C GLU A 293 37.32 -9.72 -23.97
N HIS A 294 37.96 -9.11 -22.97
CA HIS A 294 39.20 -9.62 -22.38
C HIS A 294 39.02 -11.02 -21.77
N THR A 295 37.97 -11.21 -20.99
CA THR A 295 37.68 -12.49 -20.32
C THR A 295 37.40 -13.60 -21.34
N PHE A 296 36.61 -13.31 -22.38
CA PHE A 296 36.32 -14.28 -23.45
C PHE A 296 37.55 -14.60 -24.29
N ALA A 297 38.43 -13.63 -24.55
CA ALA A 297 39.69 -13.88 -25.25
C ALA A 297 40.57 -14.89 -24.50
N GLN A 298 40.55 -14.88 -23.16
CA GLN A 298 41.32 -15.82 -22.33
C GLN A 298 40.65 -17.20 -22.23
N TYR A 299 39.36 -17.26 -21.90
CA TYR A 299 38.68 -18.50 -21.53
C TYR A 299 37.91 -19.16 -22.68
N LYS A 300 37.67 -18.44 -23.78
CA LYS A 300 36.97 -18.93 -24.97
C LYS A 300 37.61 -18.36 -26.25
N PRO A 301 38.90 -18.65 -26.50
CA PRO A 301 39.63 -18.05 -27.62
C PRO A 301 38.96 -18.36 -28.97
N GLY A 302 38.87 -17.34 -29.82
CA GLY A 302 38.19 -17.42 -31.12
C GLY A 302 36.68 -17.15 -31.10
N TYR A 303 36.08 -16.93 -29.91
CA TYR A 303 34.70 -16.49 -29.80
C TYR A 303 34.62 -14.95 -29.75
N THR A 304 33.97 -14.35 -30.75
CA THR A 304 33.75 -12.89 -30.79
C THR A 304 32.33 -12.59 -30.35
N LEU A 305 32.21 -11.78 -29.30
CA LEU A 305 30.91 -11.31 -28.79
C LEU A 305 30.24 -10.39 -29.81
N SER A 306 28.99 -10.69 -30.17
CA SER A 306 28.16 -9.78 -30.97
C SER A 306 27.72 -8.57 -30.13
N GLU A 307 27.26 -7.50 -30.78
CA GLU A 307 26.74 -6.33 -30.06
C GLU A 307 25.49 -6.65 -29.23
N GLU A 308 24.64 -7.57 -29.72
CA GLU A 308 23.46 -8.05 -28.97
C GLU A 308 23.88 -8.81 -27.71
N GLU A 309 24.93 -9.64 -27.80
CA GLU A 309 25.47 -10.37 -26.64
C GLU A 309 26.05 -9.40 -25.61
N LYS A 310 26.82 -8.40 -26.06
CA LYS A 310 27.40 -7.37 -25.19
C LYS A 310 26.32 -6.59 -24.45
N GLN A 311 25.27 -6.16 -25.15
CA GLN A 311 24.13 -5.48 -24.54
C GLN A 311 23.45 -6.36 -23.49
N SER A 312 23.34 -7.67 -23.74
CA SER A 312 22.75 -8.62 -22.78
C SER A 312 23.55 -8.80 -21.48
N PHE A 313 24.76 -8.23 -21.36
CA PHE A 313 25.54 -8.22 -20.13
C PHE A 313 25.24 -7.04 -19.21
N LEU A 314 24.55 -6.00 -19.71
CA LEU A 314 24.20 -4.81 -18.94
C LEU A 314 22.97 -5.12 -18.05
N GLY A 315 23.17 -5.19 -16.73
CA GLY A 315 22.10 -5.38 -15.73
C GLY A 315 22.14 -6.70 -14.94
N PRO A 316 22.23 -7.89 -15.57
CA PRO A 316 22.33 -9.16 -14.86
C PRO A 316 23.60 -9.28 -14.00
N THR A 317 23.61 -10.23 -13.06
CA THR A 317 24.82 -10.52 -12.28
C THR A 317 25.89 -11.20 -13.15
N LEU A 318 27.18 -11.00 -12.83
CA LEU A 318 28.27 -11.68 -13.55
C LEU A 318 28.09 -13.20 -13.59
N LYS A 319 27.64 -13.81 -12.47
CA LYS A 319 27.38 -15.25 -12.39
C LYS A 319 26.32 -15.69 -13.40
N GLN A 320 25.19 -14.99 -13.48
CA GLN A 320 24.15 -15.26 -14.48
C GLN A 320 24.68 -15.09 -15.91
N SER A 321 25.46 -14.03 -16.15
CA SER A 321 26.02 -13.75 -17.47
C SER A 321 26.98 -14.85 -17.95
N PHE A 322 27.90 -15.32 -17.10
CA PHE A 322 28.90 -16.33 -17.47
C PHE A 322 28.34 -17.76 -17.54
N LEU A 323 27.34 -18.11 -16.72
CA LEU A 323 26.70 -19.42 -16.77
C LEU A 323 26.02 -19.72 -18.13
N ARG A 324 25.77 -18.69 -18.95
CA ARG A 324 25.25 -18.86 -20.33
C ARG A 324 26.28 -19.46 -21.28
N TYR A 325 27.57 -19.35 -20.97
CA TYR A 325 28.67 -19.66 -21.90
C TYR A 325 29.70 -20.65 -21.35
N PHE A 326 29.75 -20.80 -20.03
CA PHE A 326 30.75 -21.58 -19.29
C PHE A 326 30.09 -22.51 -18.28
N LYS A 327 30.81 -23.57 -17.89
CA LYS A 327 30.34 -24.52 -16.86
C LYS A 327 30.43 -23.89 -15.48
N GLU A 328 29.49 -24.22 -14.59
CA GLU A 328 29.39 -23.65 -13.24
C GLU A 328 30.70 -23.74 -12.44
N GLU A 329 31.44 -24.85 -12.59
CA GLU A 329 32.72 -25.11 -11.90
C GLU A 329 33.82 -24.07 -12.22
N GLN A 330 33.74 -23.39 -13.37
CA GLN A 330 34.75 -22.43 -13.84
C GLN A 330 34.34 -20.98 -13.59
N VAL A 331 33.08 -20.73 -13.23
CA VAL A 331 32.52 -19.37 -13.23
C VAL A 331 33.20 -18.45 -12.22
N ASP A 332 33.55 -18.96 -11.03
CA ASP A 332 34.17 -18.13 -10.00
C ASP A 332 35.57 -17.64 -10.41
N GLU A 333 36.36 -18.50 -11.07
CA GLU A 333 37.67 -18.15 -11.63
C GLU A 333 37.54 -17.11 -12.76
N ILE A 334 36.59 -17.32 -13.67
CA ILE A 334 36.31 -16.41 -14.79
C ILE A 334 35.86 -15.04 -14.28
N ILE A 335 35.02 -15.00 -13.23
CA ILE A 335 34.61 -13.76 -12.57
C ILE A 335 35.82 -13.05 -11.96
N ALA A 336 36.77 -13.77 -11.39
CA ALA A 336 37.99 -13.17 -10.86
C ALA A 336 38.84 -12.52 -11.96
N CYS A 337 39.00 -13.18 -13.12
CA CYS A 337 39.67 -12.61 -14.29
C CYS A 337 38.97 -11.33 -14.78
N TYR A 338 37.64 -11.38 -14.92
CA TYR A 338 36.85 -10.21 -15.30
C TYR A 338 37.08 -9.04 -14.34
N ARG A 339 37.01 -9.30 -13.02
CA ARG A 339 37.16 -8.27 -11.98
C ARG A 339 38.55 -7.67 -11.96
N ALA A 340 39.60 -8.48 -12.17
CA ALA A 340 40.98 -7.99 -12.23
C ALA A 340 41.14 -6.96 -13.35
N PHE A 341 40.71 -7.30 -14.57
CA PHE A 341 40.77 -6.37 -15.71
C PHE A 341 39.90 -5.13 -15.46
N ASN A 342 38.67 -5.33 -14.97
CA ASN A 342 37.73 -4.26 -14.69
C ASN A 342 38.28 -3.25 -13.68
N HIS A 343 38.91 -3.72 -12.60
CA HIS A 343 39.49 -2.88 -11.57
C HIS A 343 40.74 -2.15 -12.07
N GLU A 344 41.61 -2.82 -12.83
CA GLU A 344 42.84 -2.22 -13.37
C GLU A 344 42.54 -1.09 -14.36
N HIS A 345 41.55 -1.28 -15.22
CA HIS A 345 41.23 -0.34 -16.30
C HIS A 345 40.01 0.54 -15.98
N HIS A 346 39.56 0.56 -14.72
CA HIS A 346 38.38 1.30 -14.30
C HIS A 346 38.48 2.79 -14.67
N ASP A 347 39.55 3.45 -14.23
CA ASP A 347 39.70 4.90 -14.43
C ASP A 347 39.94 5.28 -15.90
N GLU A 348 40.38 4.33 -16.73
CA GLU A 348 40.60 4.54 -18.16
C GLU A 348 39.29 4.59 -18.95
N PHE A 349 38.35 3.69 -18.64
CA PHE A 349 37.14 3.50 -19.47
C PHE A 349 35.86 4.09 -18.88
N VAL A 350 35.81 4.39 -17.58
CA VAL A 350 34.62 5.01 -16.98
C VAL A 350 34.56 6.50 -17.33
N LYS A 351 33.39 6.94 -17.80
CA LYS A 351 33.15 8.31 -18.25
C LYS A 351 32.08 9.00 -17.38
N PRO A 352 32.16 10.32 -17.20
CA PRO A 352 31.11 11.07 -16.52
C PRO A 352 29.87 11.16 -17.41
N ILE A 353 28.68 11.05 -16.81
CA ILE A 353 27.42 11.36 -17.49
C ILE A 353 27.13 12.87 -17.31
N PRO A 354 26.73 13.59 -18.38
CA PRO A 354 26.42 15.02 -18.30
C PRO A 354 25.35 15.34 -17.24
N HIS A 355 25.48 16.50 -16.59
CA HIS A 355 24.52 17.06 -15.63
C HIS A 355 24.27 16.24 -14.35
N VAL A 356 24.95 15.11 -14.14
CA VAL A 356 24.82 14.32 -12.90
C VAL A 356 25.29 15.12 -11.68
N LYS A 357 26.48 15.72 -11.76
CA LYS A 357 27.06 16.44 -10.64
C LYS A 357 26.20 17.66 -10.25
N GLU A 358 25.78 18.44 -11.23
CA GLU A 358 24.93 19.61 -11.08
C GLU A 358 23.56 19.23 -10.46
N THR A 359 23.02 18.07 -10.85
CA THR A 359 21.77 17.55 -10.27
C THR A 359 21.96 17.12 -8.82
N LEU A 360 23.05 16.42 -8.49
CA LEU A 360 23.38 16.03 -7.11
C LEU A 360 23.66 17.25 -6.22
N GLU A 361 24.35 18.27 -6.74
CA GLU A 361 24.56 19.55 -6.06
C GLU A 361 23.24 20.24 -5.72
N TYR A 362 22.31 20.31 -6.70
CA TYR A 362 20.96 20.84 -6.46
C TYR A 362 20.23 20.05 -5.37
N LEU A 363 20.23 18.72 -5.46
CA LEU A 363 19.56 17.84 -4.52
C LEU A 363 20.11 18.01 -3.09
N LYS A 364 21.44 18.05 -2.94
CA LYS A 364 22.09 18.24 -1.65
C LYS A 364 21.83 19.63 -1.07
N ALA A 365 21.91 20.68 -1.90
CA ALA A 365 21.62 22.05 -1.49
C ALA A 365 20.16 22.27 -1.07
N ASN A 366 19.27 21.37 -1.49
CA ASN A 366 17.85 21.37 -1.13
C ASN A 366 17.49 20.23 -0.17
N ASP A 367 18.43 19.70 0.62
CA ASP A 367 18.17 18.73 1.70
C ASP A 367 17.37 17.49 1.27
N TYR A 368 17.57 16.99 0.05
CA TYR A 368 17.04 15.69 -0.34
C TYR A 368 17.92 14.59 0.28
N PRO A 369 17.35 13.55 0.93
CA PRO A 369 18.11 12.38 1.36
C PRO A 369 18.59 11.59 0.13
N LEU A 370 19.89 11.33 0.04
CA LEU A 370 20.50 10.69 -1.13
C LEU A 370 21.17 9.37 -0.79
N ALA A 371 20.92 8.35 -1.62
CA ALA A 371 21.62 7.09 -1.54
C ALA A 371 21.98 6.51 -2.91
N VAL A 372 22.94 5.59 -2.92
CA VAL A 372 23.24 4.72 -4.06
C VAL A 372 22.90 3.28 -3.71
N MET A 373 22.25 2.58 -4.63
CA MET A 373 22.05 1.12 -4.55
C MET A 373 22.40 0.50 -5.92
N SER A 374 23.48 -0.28 -5.94
CA SER A 374 23.91 -1.02 -7.13
C SER A 374 24.08 -2.51 -6.85
N ASN A 375 23.97 -3.33 -7.89
CA ASN A 375 24.33 -4.75 -7.83
C ASN A 375 25.86 -4.98 -7.82
N LYS A 376 26.68 -3.95 -8.08
CA LYS A 376 28.15 -4.02 -7.98
C LYS A 376 28.63 -4.13 -6.54
N LEU A 377 29.87 -4.61 -6.35
CA LEU A 377 30.51 -4.58 -5.03
C LEU A 377 30.70 -3.14 -4.55
N GLN A 378 30.53 -2.91 -3.25
CA GLN A 378 30.47 -1.57 -2.66
C GLN A 378 31.76 -0.76 -2.87
N ASP A 379 32.91 -1.42 -2.81
CA ASP A 379 34.23 -0.85 -3.09
C ASP A 379 34.33 -0.32 -4.53
N ILE A 380 33.83 -1.08 -5.50
CA ILE A 380 33.76 -0.65 -6.91
C ILE A 380 32.77 0.51 -7.09
N VAL A 381 31.64 0.48 -6.39
CA VAL A 381 30.68 1.60 -6.40
C VAL A 381 31.35 2.88 -5.92
N ARG A 382 32.06 2.81 -4.78
CA ARG A 382 32.79 3.96 -4.24
C ARG A 382 33.91 4.43 -5.17
N MET A 383 34.60 3.51 -5.85
CA MET A 383 35.63 3.85 -6.84
C MET A 383 35.05 4.72 -7.97
N GLY A 384 33.94 4.30 -8.58
CA GLY A 384 33.22 5.07 -9.60
C GLY A 384 32.77 6.45 -9.12
N LEU A 385 32.23 6.53 -7.90
CA LEU A 385 31.80 7.79 -7.33
C LEU A 385 32.98 8.74 -7.02
N LYS A 386 34.10 8.22 -6.50
CA LYS A 386 35.29 9.02 -6.15
C LYS A 386 35.95 9.63 -7.38
N GLN A 387 36.03 8.89 -8.49
CA GLN A 387 36.66 9.35 -9.72
C GLN A 387 36.11 10.71 -10.19
N PHE A 388 34.81 10.97 -9.98
CA PHE A 388 34.15 12.22 -10.36
C PHE A 388 33.70 13.09 -9.17
N ASN A 389 34.22 12.83 -7.97
CA ASN A 389 33.88 13.54 -6.73
C ASN A 389 32.38 13.55 -6.39
N LEU A 390 31.70 12.41 -6.59
CA LEU A 390 30.27 12.25 -6.34
C LEU A 390 29.96 11.62 -4.97
N GLU A 391 30.92 10.91 -4.37
CA GLU A 391 30.70 10.13 -3.14
C GLU A 391 30.16 10.97 -1.98
N SER A 392 30.64 12.20 -1.83
CA SER A 392 30.26 13.10 -0.72
C SER A 392 28.81 13.57 -0.73
N TYR A 393 28.08 13.39 -1.84
CA TYR A 393 26.66 13.75 -1.90
C TYR A 393 25.76 12.73 -1.19
N PHE A 394 26.20 11.47 -1.15
CA PHE A 394 25.39 10.35 -0.67
C PHE A 394 25.61 10.09 0.82
N GLU A 395 24.51 9.87 1.54
CA GLU A 395 24.55 9.48 2.95
C GLU A 395 24.76 7.97 3.08
N ILE A 396 24.12 7.21 2.19
CA ILE A 396 24.14 5.75 2.16
C ILE A 396 24.61 5.26 0.79
N ILE A 397 25.54 4.31 0.76
CA ILE A 397 26.05 3.68 -0.47
C ILE A 397 26.03 2.18 -0.25
N LEU A 398 25.18 1.47 -0.99
CA LEU A 398 25.02 0.01 -0.92
C LEU A 398 25.46 -0.65 -2.23
N GLY A 399 26.27 -1.68 -2.10
CA GLY A 399 26.59 -2.63 -3.17
C GLY A 399 25.82 -3.94 -3.03
N GLY A 400 25.94 -4.81 -4.04
CA GLY A 400 25.24 -6.09 -4.12
C GLY A 400 25.63 -7.09 -3.04
N ALA A 401 26.81 -6.96 -2.44
CA ALA A 401 27.25 -7.81 -1.32
C ALA A 401 26.70 -7.33 0.04
N ASP A 402 26.19 -6.10 0.13
CA ASP A 402 25.61 -5.54 1.35
C ASP A 402 24.15 -5.97 1.56
N VAL A 403 23.58 -6.72 0.60
CA VAL A 403 22.15 -7.06 0.55
C VAL A 403 21.97 -8.56 0.30
N GLU A 404 20.94 -9.16 0.90
CA GLU A 404 20.70 -10.61 0.82
C GLU A 404 20.45 -11.09 -0.62
N ARG A 405 19.74 -10.28 -1.41
CA ARG A 405 19.35 -10.59 -2.78
C ARG A 405 19.54 -9.37 -3.69
N PRO A 406 20.12 -9.54 -4.89
CA PRO A 406 20.31 -8.44 -5.83
C PRO A 406 18.99 -8.02 -6.50
N LYS A 407 18.99 -6.83 -7.13
CA LYS A 407 17.90 -6.41 -8.02
C LYS A 407 17.69 -7.49 -9.10
N PRO A 408 16.44 -7.88 -9.42
CA PRO A 408 15.19 -7.13 -9.21
C PRO A 408 14.46 -7.41 -7.89
N ASP A 409 15.11 -7.97 -6.87
CA ASP A 409 14.55 -7.98 -5.51
C ASP A 409 14.63 -6.55 -4.90
N PRO A 410 13.56 -6.03 -4.28
CA PRO A 410 13.55 -4.67 -3.71
C PRO A 410 14.34 -4.53 -2.41
N ILE A 411 14.86 -5.62 -1.82
CA ILE A 411 15.45 -5.60 -0.48
C ILE A 411 16.56 -4.56 -0.33
N GLY A 412 17.40 -4.37 -1.35
CA GLY A 412 18.47 -3.36 -1.28
C GLY A 412 17.95 -1.91 -1.24
N ILE A 413 16.88 -1.63 -1.98
CA ILE A 413 16.23 -0.30 -1.96
C ILE A 413 15.56 -0.09 -0.60
N LEU A 414 14.88 -1.12 -0.07
CA LEU A 414 14.27 -1.08 1.27
C LEU A 414 15.31 -0.87 2.38
N THR A 415 16.47 -1.52 2.29
CA THR A 415 17.59 -1.33 3.22
C THR A 415 18.12 0.11 3.16
N ALA A 416 18.25 0.70 1.97
CA ALA A 416 18.64 2.10 1.84
C ALA A 416 17.61 3.03 2.49
N CYS A 417 16.31 2.76 2.34
CA CYS A 417 15.25 3.54 3.00
C CYS A 417 15.36 3.45 4.53
N GLU A 418 15.57 2.24 5.06
CA GLU A 418 15.71 2.01 6.50
C GLU A 418 16.92 2.76 7.08
N GLN A 419 18.07 2.74 6.39
CA GLN A 419 19.27 3.45 6.80
C GLN A 419 19.17 4.98 6.66
N LEU A 420 18.39 5.46 5.68
CA LEU A 420 18.06 6.89 5.54
C LEU A 420 16.98 7.35 6.54
N HIS A 421 16.36 6.43 7.28
CA HIS A 421 15.22 6.71 8.17
C HIS A 421 14.04 7.38 7.45
N VAL A 422 13.81 6.99 6.19
CA VAL A 422 12.73 7.45 5.33
C VAL A 422 11.77 6.29 5.04
N PRO A 423 10.47 6.56 4.94
CA PRO A 423 9.54 5.51 4.59
C PRO A 423 9.66 5.18 3.09
N HIS A 424 9.53 3.90 2.74
CA HIS A 424 9.71 3.44 1.36
C HIS A 424 8.61 3.93 0.41
N ASP A 425 7.51 4.43 0.97
CA ASP A 425 6.43 5.06 0.24
C ASP A 425 6.69 6.53 -0.10
N ASP A 426 7.84 7.11 0.26
CA ASP A 426 8.29 8.42 -0.20
C ASP A 426 9.69 8.34 -0.84
N VAL A 427 9.80 7.53 -1.91
CA VAL A 427 11.08 7.24 -2.57
C VAL A 427 10.97 7.42 -4.08
N VAL A 428 11.94 8.13 -4.63
CA VAL A 428 12.25 8.18 -6.07
C VAL A 428 13.50 7.35 -6.31
N TYR A 429 13.37 6.31 -7.13
CA TYR A 429 14.51 5.52 -7.56
C TYR A 429 14.82 5.84 -9.02
N VAL A 430 16.08 6.14 -9.33
CA VAL A 430 16.56 6.46 -10.67
C VAL A 430 17.51 5.35 -11.13
N GLY A 431 17.23 4.74 -12.27
CA GLY A 431 18.05 3.68 -12.83
C GLY A 431 17.87 3.52 -14.33
N ASP A 432 18.80 2.85 -14.98
CA ASP A 432 18.85 2.68 -16.43
C ASP A 432 18.42 1.28 -16.89
N ALA A 433 18.18 0.34 -15.96
CA ALA A 433 17.91 -1.06 -16.29
C ALA A 433 16.48 -1.51 -15.97
N PRO A 434 15.93 -2.49 -16.72
CA PRO A 434 14.64 -3.10 -16.42
C PRO A 434 14.54 -3.67 -15.00
N THR A 435 15.65 -4.20 -14.47
CA THR A 435 15.74 -4.76 -13.12
C THR A 435 15.50 -3.71 -12.04
N ASP A 436 15.88 -2.45 -12.29
CA ASP A 436 15.59 -1.32 -11.40
C ASP A 436 14.09 -1.04 -11.33
N ILE A 437 13.45 -0.96 -12.50
CA ILE A 437 12.02 -0.65 -12.61
C ILE A 437 11.20 -1.81 -12.00
N GLU A 438 11.60 -3.06 -12.23
CA GLU A 438 10.96 -4.22 -11.64
C GLU A 438 11.10 -4.23 -10.10
N ALA A 439 12.28 -3.91 -9.57
CA ALA A 439 12.49 -3.79 -8.12
C ALA A 439 11.56 -2.73 -7.52
N CYS A 440 11.49 -1.54 -8.14
CA CYS A 440 10.59 -0.47 -7.70
C CYS A 440 9.12 -0.89 -7.72
N LYS A 441 8.69 -1.61 -8.77
CA LYS A 441 7.31 -2.13 -8.88
C LYS A 441 6.95 -3.09 -7.76
N LYS A 442 7.87 -3.96 -7.35
CA LYS A 442 7.63 -4.93 -6.26
C LYS A 442 7.41 -4.28 -4.90
N MET A 443 7.94 -3.07 -4.70
CA MET A 443 7.75 -2.29 -3.48
C MET A 443 6.85 -1.06 -3.66
N GLY A 444 6.30 -0.86 -4.86
CA GLY A 444 5.49 0.31 -5.20
C GLY A 444 6.19 1.66 -4.96
N ALA A 445 7.50 1.74 -5.23
CA ALA A 445 8.29 2.98 -5.20
C ALA A 445 8.21 3.73 -6.54
N PHE A 446 8.37 5.06 -6.52
CA PHE A 446 8.33 5.86 -7.75
C PHE A 446 9.59 5.62 -8.59
N SER A 447 9.44 5.00 -9.75
CA SER A 447 10.56 4.65 -10.62
C SER A 447 10.76 5.67 -11.72
N VAL A 448 12.00 6.13 -11.88
CA VAL A 448 12.44 7.00 -12.95
C VAL A 448 13.44 6.23 -13.80
N ALA A 449 13.05 5.94 -15.03
CA ALA A 449 13.96 5.34 -16.00
C ALA A 449 14.85 6.44 -16.59
N PHE A 450 16.16 6.33 -16.38
CA PHE A 450 17.14 7.18 -17.04
C PHE A 450 17.59 6.53 -18.35
N VAL A 451 17.26 7.17 -19.47
CA VAL A 451 17.56 6.65 -20.81
C VAL A 451 18.60 7.55 -21.46
N TYR A 452 19.86 7.26 -21.18
CA TYR A 452 21.00 7.94 -21.79
C TYR A 452 21.22 7.50 -23.24
N GLU A 453 21.01 6.22 -23.52
CA GLU A 453 21.15 5.64 -24.87
C GLU A 453 19.79 5.28 -25.49
N GLU A 454 19.52 5.77 -26.70
CA GLU A 454 18.24 5.54 -27.39
C GLU A 454 17.95 4.05 -27.65
N SER A 455 18.99 3.22 -27.77
CA SER A 455 18.84 1.76 -27.95
C SER A 455 18.06 1.09 -26.82
N ARG A 456 18.06 1.66 -25.61
CA ARG A 456 17.33 1.12 -24.44
C ARG A 456 15.95 1.72 -24.25
N ALA A 457 15.59 2.76 -25.01
CA ALA A 457 14.34 3.51 -24.81
C ALA A 457 13.09 2.62 -24.91
N GLN A 458 13.04 1.74 -25.92
CA GLN A 458 11.89 0.85 -26.12
C GLN A 458 11.76 -0.17 -25.00
N GLU A 459 12.86 -0.76 -24.56
CA GLU A 459 12.89 -1.72 -23.45
C GLU A 459 12.39 -1.07 -22.15
N MET A 460 12.93 0.10 -21.81
CA MET A 460 12.53 0.83 -20.60
C MET A 460 11.07 1.27 -20.66
N GLN A 461 10.55 1.66 -21.83
CA GLN A 461 9.14 2.00 -21.97
C GLN A 461 8.21 0.80 -21.73
N LEU A 462 8.61 -0.41 -22.15
CA LEU A 462 7.85 -1.64 -21.90
C LEU A 462 7.79 -2.00 -20.42
N CYS A 463 8.80 -1.62 -19.64
CA CYS A 463 8.81 -1.77 -18.18
C CYS A 463 7.78 -0.86 -17.47
N LYS A 464 7.21 0.14 -18.16
CA LYS A 464 6.22 1.10 -17.62
C LYS A 464 6.69 1.79 -16.34
N PRO A 465 7.85 2.49 -16.35
CA PRO A 465 8.29 3.30 -15.22
C PRO A 465 7.30 4.43 -14.93
N CYS A 466 7.39 5.04 -13.76
CA CYS A 466 6.55 6.19 -13.40
C CYS A 466 6.91 7.43 -14.23
N ALA A 467 8.20 7.61 -14.53
CA ALA A 467 8.70 8.64 -15.42
C ALA A 467 9.90 8.14 -16.24
N ILE A 468 10.16 8.78 -17.37
CA ILE A 468 11.34 8.57 -18.20
C ILE A 468 12.03 9.92 -18.36
N ILE A 469 13.34 9.96 -18.12
CA ILE A 469 14.19 11.12 -18.34
C ILE A 469 15.33 10.77 -19.29
N ARG A 470 15.80 11.77 -20.05
CA ARG A 470 16.92 11.61 -20.98
C ARG A 470 18.15 12.40 -20.54
N ASP A 471 17.92 13.46 -19.77
CA ASP A 471 18.95 14.23 -19.11
C ASP A 471 18.77 14.13 -17.59
N MET A 472 19.86 14.04 -16.84
CA MET A 472 19.77 13.90 -15.38
C MET A 472 19.13 15.15 -14.74
N SER A 473 19.28 16.33 -15.36
CA SER A 473 18.67 17.57 -14.87
C SER A 473 17.13 17.57 -14.97
N ASP A 474 16.53 16.74 -15.82
CA ASP A 474 15.07 16.59 -15.91
C ASP A 474 14.49 16.05 -14.59
N LEU A 475 15.28 15.31 -13.81
CA LEU A 475 14.90 14.82 -12.49
C LEU A 475 14.50 15.98 -11.55
N ILE A 476 15.16 17.14 -11.67
CA ILE A 476 14.87 18.32 -10.85
C ILE A 476 13.44 18.80 -11.08
N THR A 477 12.95 18.71 -12.32
CA THR A 477 11.58 19.10 -12.65
C THR A 477 10.59 18.12 -12.02
N ILE A 478 10.86 16.82 -12.17
CA ILE A 478 10.01 15.76 -11.59
C ILE A 478 9.89 15.92 -10.08
N ILE A 479 11.00 16.02 -9.35
CA ILE A 479 10.99 16.09 -7.87
C ILE A 479 10.39 17.39 -7.30
N LYS A 480 10.22 18.42 -8.13
CA LYS A 480 9.54 19.68 -7.77
C LYS A 480 8.03 19.59 -7.94
N GLU A 481 7.54 18.68 -8.79
CA GLU A 481 6.12 18.46 -8.96
C GLU A 481 5.52 17.84 -7.70
N ASP A 482 4.24 18.12 -7.47
CA ASP A 482 3.49 17.55 -6.36
C ASP A 482 3.02 16.12 -6.72
N HIS A 483 3.96 15.18 -6.67
CA HIS A 483 3.73 13.78 -6.97
C HIS A 483 3.45 12.93 -5.72
N GLU A 484 2.80 11.81 -6.00
CA GLU A 484 2.81 10.68 -5.09
C GLU A 484 4.08 9.89 -5.38
N TRP A 485 5.00 9.83 -4.43
CA TRP A 485 6.27 9.12 -4.57
C TRP A 485 6.09 7.60 -4.39
N SER A 486 5.10 7.06 -5.10
CA SER A 486 4.69 5.68 -5.10
C SER A 486 4.24 5.27 -6.49
N ASP A 487 4.55 4.04 -6.91
CA ASP A 487 4.09 3.54 -8.20
C ASP A 487 2.57 3.37 -8.19
N VAL A 488 1.88 4.16 -9.01
CA VAL A 488 0.42 4.13 -9.19
C VAL A 488 -0.02 3.30 -10.41
N THR A 489 0.91 2.58 -11.03
CA THR A 489 0.66 1.66 -12.16
C THR A 489 0.41 0.22 -11.72
N ILE A 490 0.63 -0.09 -10.43
CA ILE A 490 0.51 -1.45 -9.86
C ILE A 490 -0.90 -1.87 -9.43
#